data_AF-A0A2N7XSV9-F1
#
_entry.id   AF-A0A2N7XSV9-F1
#
_cell.length_a   1.000
_cell.length_b   1.000
_cell.length_c   1.000
_cell.angle_alpha   90.00
_cell.angle_beta   90.00
_cell.angle_gamma   90.00
#
_symmetry.space_group_name_H-M   'P 1'
#
loop_
_entity.id
_entity.type
_entity.pdbx_description
1 polymer ?
#
loop_
_entity_poly.entity_id
_entity_poly.type
_entity_poly.pdbx_seq_one_letter_code
_entity_poly.pdbx_strand_id
1 'polypeptide(L)'
;ENVYVPAGGDVPDREANPKFGQKLDFLERMTRWSESLAVPTLLVGDLNIAPLEADVWSHKQLLNVVSHTPIEVAALERLKASNSWV
;
A
#
# COMPACT_ATOMS: atom_id res chain seq x y z
N GLU A 1 -11.02 11.70 0.42
CA GLU A 1 -11.17 10.43 1.17
C GLU A 1 -10.14 10.30 2.28
N ASN A 2 -10.62 9.94 3.48
CA ASN A 2 -9.79 9.47 4.58
C ASN A 2 -9.89 7.95 4.66
N VAL A 3 -8.77 7.24 4.53
CA VAL A 3 -8.73 5.78 4.39
C VAL A 3 -7.86 5.11 5.46
N TYR A 4 -8.20 3.86 5.76
CA TYR A 4 -7.38 2.98 6.58
C TYR A 4 -7.08 1.71 5.77
N VAL A 5 -5.89 1.63 5.19
CA VAL A 5 -5.42 0.42 4.50
C VAL A 5 -5.12 -0.63 5.56
N PRO A 6 -5.58 -1.89 5.42
CA PRO A 6 -5.33 -2.94 6.41
C PRO A 6 -3.84 -3.09 6.72
N ALA A 7 -3.49 -3.27 8.00
CA ALA A 7 -2.10 -3.45 8.42
C ALA A 7 -1.38 -4.62 7.73
N GLY A 8 -2.10 -5.71 7.45
CA GLY A 8 -1.59 -6.86 6.68
C GLY A 8 -1.08 -8.04 7.51
N GLY A 9 -1.03 -7.93 8.84
CA GLY A 9 -0.51 -9.00 9.70
C GLY A 9 1.01 -9.11 9.65
N ASP A 10 1.56 -10.27 10.01
CA ASP A 10 3.00 -10.41 10.25
C ASP A 10 3.77 -11.11 9.12
N VAL A 11 3.09 -11.91 8.29
CA VAL A 11 3.72 -12.71 7.23
C VAL A 11 3.42 -12.12 5.85
N PRO A 12 4.43 -11.74 5.05
CA PRO A 12 4.24 -11.13 3.73
C PRO A 12 3.99 -12.15 2.61
N ASP A 13 3.06 -13.08 2.86
CA ASP A 13 2.68 -14.14 1.93
C ASP A 13 1.16 -14.24 1.91
N ARG A 14 0.56 -14.16 0.73
CA ARG A 14 -0.90 -14.13 0.59
C ARG A 14 -1.57 -15.48 0.86
N GLU A 15 -0.90 -16.59 0.56
CA GLU A 15 -1.39 -17.94 0.77
C GLU A 15 -1.28 -18.33 2.24
N ALA A 16 -0.18 -17.95 2.90
CA ALA A 16 0.03 -18.21 4.32
C ALA A 16 -0.69 -17.20 5.24
N ASN A 17 -0.95 -15.98 4.77
CA ASN A 17 -1.59 -14.91 5.53
C ASN A 17 -2.69 -14.20 4.72
N PRO A 18 -3.96 -14.61 4.89
CA PRO A 18 -5.09 -13.98 4.23
C PRO A 18 -5.25 -12.48 4.52
N LYS A 19 -4.74 -11.98 5.66
CA LYS A 19 -4.77 -10.53 5.97
C LYS A 19 -3.85 -9.75 5.03
N PHE A 20 -2.70 -10.33 4.68
CA PHE A 20 -1.78 -9.75 3.70
C PHE A 20 -2.41 -9.77 2.30
N GLY A 21 -3.02 -10.89 1.91
CA GLY A 21 -3.80 -10.97 0.66
C GLY A 21 -4.86 -9.88 0.58
N GLN A 22 -5.67 -9.74 1.64
CA GLN A 22 -6.72 -8.71 1.71
C GLN A 22 -6.16 -7.27 1.63
N LYS A 23 -4.98 -7.01 2.19
CA LYS A 23 -4.30 -5.70 2.08
C LYS A 23 -3.97 -5.37 0.62
N LEU A 24 -3.37 -6.32 -0.10
CA LEU A 24 -3.03 -6.14 -1.52
C LEU A 24 -4.29 -5.94 -2.38
N ASP A 25 -5.34 -6.71 -2.11
CA ASP A 25 -6.61 -6.58 -2.84
C ASP A 25 -7.31 -5.25 -2.53
N PHE A 26 -7.12 -4.71 -1.32
CA PHE A 26 -7.62 -3.38 -0.96
C PHE A 26 -6.92 -2.28 -1.78
N LEU A 27 -5.59 -2.34 -1.92
CA LEU A 27 -4.84 -1.39 -2.75
C LEU A 27 -5.22 -1.48 -4.23
N GLU A 28 -5.47 -2.67 -4.76
CA GLU A 28 -5.96 -2.83 -6.14
C GLU A 28 -7.33 -2.17 -6.31
N ARG A 29 -8.27 -2.38 -5.38
CA ARG A 29 -9.58 -1.70 -5.43
C ARG A 29 -9.46 -0.19 -5.33
N MET A 30 -8.57 0.32 -4.48
CA MET A 30 -8.28 1.75 -4.41
C MET A 30 -7.73 2.27 -5.74
N THR A 31 -6.82 1.52 -6.37
CA THR A 31 -6.22 1.87 -7.67
C THR A 31 -7.30 1.98 -8.76
N ARG A 32 -8.22 1.01 -8.83
CA ARG A 32 -9.35 1.06 -9.79
C ARG A 32 -10.32 2.19 -9.51
N TRP A 33 -10.57 2.46 -8.24
CA TRP A 33 -11.42 3.59 -7.85
C TRP A 33 -10.80 4.92 -8.28
N SER A 34 -9.49 5.11 -8.06
CA SER A 34 -8.80 6.36 -8.38
C SER A 34 -8.69 6.65 -9.89
N GLU A 35 -8.66 5.62 -10.74
CA GLU A 35 -8.72 5.75 -12.21
C GLU A 35 -9.99 6.49 -12.70
N SER A 36 -11.05 6.52 -11.88
CA SER A 36 -12.36 7.09 -12.24
C SER A 36 -12.65 8.47 -11.63
N LEU A 37 -11.70 9.05 -10.89
CA LEU A 37 -11.90 10.34 -10.22
C LEU A 37 -11.96 11.50 -11.21
N ALA A 38 -13.06 12.26 -11.18
CA ALA A 38 -13.30 13.38 -12.09
C ALA A 38 -13.13 14.78 -11.45
N VAL A 39 -12.90 14.83 -10.14
CA VAL A 39 -12.79 16.08 -9.38
C VAL A 39 -11.52 16.11 -8.54
N PRO A 40 -10.99 17.29 -8.19
CA PRO A 40 -9.88 17.41 -7.26
C PRO A 40 -10.19 16.64 -5.96
N THR A 41 -9.31 15.70 -5.63
CA THR A 41 -9.51 14.75 -4.53
C THR A 41 -8.27 14.72 -3.66
N LEU A 42 -8.46 14.68 -2.34
CA LEU A 42 -7.40 14.40 -1.38
C LEU A 42 -7.56 12.98 -0.87
N LEU A 43 -6.53 12.16 -1.01
CA LEU A 43 -6.45 10.84 -0.40
C LEU A 43 -5.49 10.92 0.79
N VAL A 44 -6.02 10.73 1.98
CA VAL A 44 -5.26 10.83 3.24
C VAL A 44 -5.62 9.66 4.15
N GLY A 45 -4.83 9.44 5.18
CA GLY A 45 -5.08 8.42 6.20
C GLY A 45 -3.87 7.54 6.46
N ASP A 46 -4.11 6.35 6.98
CA ASP A 46 -3.05 5.38 7.28
C ASP A 46 -2.98 4.34 6.16
N LEU A 47 -1.94 4.46 5.32
CA LEU A 47 -1.71 3.54 4.20
C LEU A 47 -0.98 2.26 4.61
N ASN A 48 -0.44 2.19 5.83
CA ASN A 48 0.31 1.04 6.34
C ASN A 48 1.45 0.56 5.43
N ILE A 49 2.04 1.44 4.61
CA ILE A 49 3.17 1.14 3.72
C ILE A 49 4.19 2.26 3.83
N ALA A 50 5.45 1.89 4.07
CA ALA A 50 6.62 2.75 4.05
C ALA A 50 7.35 2.54 2.71
N PRO A 51 7.12 3.35 1.67
CA PRO A 51 7.67 3.11 0.33
C PRO A 51 9.17 3.38 0.18
N LEU A 52 9.76 4.25 0.99
CA LEU A 52 11.13 4.71 0.84
C LEU A 52 12.06 4.09 1.90
N GLU A 53 13.35 4.00 1.57
CA GLU A 53 14.38 3.60 2.54
C GLU A 53 14.41 4.56 3.74
N ALA A 54 14.18 5.86 3.51
CA ALA A 54 14.15 6.88 4.56
C ALA A 54 12.91 6.80 5.48
N ASP A 55 11.89 6.01 5.11
CA ASP A 55 10.67 5.86 5.90
C ASP A 55 10.85 4.85 7.05
N VAL A 56 11.97 4.12 7.07
CA VAL A 56 12.24 3.07 8.04
C VAL A 56 13.65 3.17 8.64
N TRP A 57 13.83 2.60 9.82
CA TRP A 57 15.11 2.66 10.53
C TRP A 57 16.20 1.75 9.94
N SER A 58 15.83 0.69 9.22
CA SER A 58 16.76 -0.19 8.52
C SER A 58 16.12 -0.89 7.33
N HIS A 59 16.18 -0.26 6.16
CA HIS A 59 15.62 -0.78 4.91
C HIS A 59 15.97 -2.27 4.69
N LYS A 60 17.27 -2.61 4.71
CA LYS A 60 17.74 -3.97 4.45
C LYS A 60 17.17 -5.03 5.40
N GLN A 61 16.98 -4.69 6.68
CA GLN A 61 16.45 -5.64 7.67
C GLN A 61 14.93 -5.78 7.56
N LEU A 62 14.25 -4.81 6.98
CA LEU A 62 12.79 -4.71 6.97
C LEU A 62 12.16 -5.11 5.63
N LEU A 63 12.96 -5.48 4.61
CA LEU A 63 12.45 -5.91 3.29
C LEU A 63 11.45 -7.08 3.34
N ASN A 64 11.46 -7.87 4.41
CA ASN A 64 10.55 -8.99 4.64
C ASN A 64 9.53 -8.73 5.76
N VAL A 65 9.42 -7.48 6.22
CA VAL A 65 8.44 -7.08 7.23
C VAL A 65 7.26 -6.44 6.52
N VAL A 66 6.05 -6.93 6.80
CA VAL A 66 4.80 -6.34 6.29
C VAL A 66 4.80 -4.85 6.64
N SER A 67 4.41 -4.00 5.67
CA SER A 67 4.56 -2.54 5.59
C SER A 67 5.82 -2.04 4.87
N HIS A 68 6.82 -2.87 4.61
CA HIS A 68 8.04 -2.47 3.89
C HIS A 68 8.54 -3.54 2.90
N THR A 69 7.61 -4.31 2.32
CA THR A 69 7.96 -5.33 1.32
C THR A 69 7.98 -4.75 -0.09
N PRO A 70 8.81 -5.27 -1.01
CA PRO A 70 8.83 -4.82 -2.41
C PRO A 70 7.46 -4.92 -3.11
N ILE A 71 6.64 -5.92 -2.77
CA ILE A 71 5.30 -6.09 -3.36
C ILE A 71 4.31 -5.02 -2.89
N GLU A 72 4.38 -4.60 -1.61
CA GLU A 72 3.59 -3.50 -1.08
C GLU A 72 3.99 -2.18 -1.71
N VAL A 73 5.30 -1.91 -1.80
CA VAL A 73 5.81 -0.69 -2.46
C VAL A 73 5.37 -0.64 -3.91
N ALA A 74 5.49 -1.74 -4.66
CA ALA A 74 5.03 -1.80 -6.03
C ALA A 74 3.51 -1.60 -6.16
N ALA A 75 2.71 -2.07 -5.20
CA ALA A 75 1.26 -1.83 -5.18
C ALA A 75 0.93 -0.37 -4.90
N LEU A 76 1.62 0.27 -3.96
CA LEU A 76 1.45 1.69 -3.68
C LEU A 76 1.89 2.57 -4.86
N GLU A 77 2.95 2.20 -5.58
CA GLU A 77 3.39 2.93 -6.79
C GLU A 77 2.35 2.82 -7.92
N ARG A 78 1.66 1.68 -8.08
CA ARG A 78 0.53 1.58 -9.01
C ARG A 78 -0.63 2.49 -8.59
N LEU A 79 -0.95 2.52 -7.30
CA LEU A 79 -1.95 3.46 -6.78
C LEU A 79 -1.53 4.89 -7.09
N LYS A 80 -0.28 5.30 -6.82
CA LYS A 80 0.23 6.65 -7.12
C LYS A 80 0.11 7.02 -8.61
N ALA A 81 0.43 6.08 -9.49
CA ALA A 81 0.35 6.29 -10.94
C ALA A 81 -1.09 6.39 -11.47
N SER A 82 -2.09 5.80 -10.80
CA SER A 82 -3.47 5.71 -11.30
C SER A 82 -4.21 7.04 -11.46
N ASN A 83 -3.79 8.09 -10.76
CA ASN A 83 -4.41 9.41 -10.84
C ASN A 83 -3.38 10.54 -10.63
N SER A 84 -2.12 10.32 -11.03
CA SER A 84 -1.01 11.27 -10.87
C SER A 84 -0.87 11.80 -9.44
N TRP A 85 -1.01 10.93 -8.44
CA TRP A 85 -0.84 11.31 -7.04
C TRP A 85 0.62 11.69 -6.76
N VAL A 86 0.80 12.63 -5.83
CA VAL A 86 2.11 13.15 -5.40
C VAL A 86 2.58 12.40 -4.16
#